data_AF-K4L1Q8-F1
#
_entry.id   AF-K4L1Q8-F1
#
_cell.length_a   1.000
_cell.length_b   1.000
_cell.length_c   1.000
_cell.angle_alpha   90.00
_cell.angle_beta   90.00
_cell.angle_gamma   90.00
#
_symmetry.space_group_name_H-M   'P 1'
#
loop_
_entity.id
_entity.type
_entity.pdbx_description
1 polymer ?
#
loop_
_entity_poly.entity_id
_entity_poly.type
_entity_poly.pdbx_seq_one_letter_code
_entity_poly.pdbx_strand_id
1 'polypeptide(L)' 'MFDIKLLASPSVKELLDIKRALKEAWYFLQYPYFEASNFQVSRKYLIFRFVTLIGENQFYVTGKVTVSGIVYEQLAKSA' A
#
# COMPACT_ATOMS: atom_id res chain seq x y z
N MET A 1 -1.03 -15.42 -1.88
CA MET A 1 -0.57 -14.20 -1.18
C MET A 1 0.27 -13.40 -2.15
N PHE A 2 -0.08 -12.13 -2.41
CA PHE A 2 0.71 -11.25 -3.27
C PHE A 2 1.75 -10.46 -2.45
N ASP A 3 2.98 -10.38 -2.94
CA ASP A 3 4.04 -9.54 -2.35
C ASP A 3 4.60 -8.61 -3.43
N ILE A 4 4.29 -7.31 -3.31
CA ILE A 4 4.61 -6.30 -4.32
C ILE A 4 5.61 -5.31 -3.71
N LYS A 5 6.72 -5.08 -4.40
CA LYS A 5 7.73 -4.11 -4.02
C LYS A 5 7.68 -2.92 -4.97
N LEU A 6 7.51 -1.73 -4.41
CA LEU A 6 7.43 -0.47 -5.15
C LEU A 6 8.51 0.50 -4.66
N LEU A 7 8.93 1.37 -5.55
CA LEU A 7 9.78 2.53 -5.24
C LEU A 7 8.92 3.79 -5.23
N ALA A 8 9.16 4.68 -4.27
CA ALA A 8 8.50 5.99 -4.28
C ALA A 8 8.97 6.82 -5.48
N SER A 9 8.02 7.37 -6.24
CA SER A 9 8.32 8.26 -7.36
C SER A 9 8.96 9.56 -6.85
N PRO A 10 9.96 10.13 -7.56
CA PRO A 10 10.51 11.46 -7.25
C PRO A 10 9.49 12.60 -7.24
N SER A 11 8.33 12.42 -7.88
CA SER A 11 7.26 13.42 -7.92
C SER A 11 6.44 13.51 -6.63
N VAL A 12 6.61 12.56 -5.71
CA VAL A 12 5.86 12.52 -4.44
C VAL A 12 6.46 13.54 -3.48
N LYS A 13 5.59 14.35 -2.87
CA LYS A 13 6.00 15.43 -1.96
C LYS A 13 5.78 15.10 -0.49
N GLU A 14 4.81 14.24 -0.18
CA GLU A 14 4.47 13.89 1.20
C GLU A 14 4.24 12.39 1.38
N LEU A 15 4.48 11.86 2.58
CA LEU A 15 4.15 10.46 2.90
C LEU A 15 2.64 10.17 2.79
N LEU A 16 1.80 11.17 3.02
CA LEU A 16 0.35 11.04 2.92
C LEU A 16 -0.08 10.74 1.48
N ASP A 17 0.60 11.30 0.48
CA ASP A 17 0.33 11.04 -0.93
C ASP A 17 0.55 9.55 -1.28
N ILE A 18 1.60 8.93 -0.72
CA ILE A 18 1.87 7.50 -0.92
C ILE A 18 0.73 6.66 -0.34
N LYS A 19 0.29 6.99 0.88
CA LYS A 19 -0.85 6.29 1.52
C LYS A 19 -2.12 6.41 0.69
N ARG A 20 -2.42 7.62 0.20
CA ARG A 20 -3.60 7.89 -0.62
C ARG A 20 -3.54 7.12 -1.94
N ALA A 21 -2.41 7.18 -2.65
CA ALA A 21 -2.22 6.46 -3.91
C ALA A 21 -2.39 4.94 -3.75
N LEU A 22 -1.89 4.35 -2.67
CA LEU A 22 -2.07 2.92 -2.39
C LEU A 22 -3.54 2.56 -2.12
N LYS A 23 -4.28 3.40 -1.38
CA LYS A 23 -5.71 3.19 -1.16
C LYS A 23 -6.52 3.33 -2.45
N GLU A 24 -6.22 4.33 -3.27
CA GLU A 24 -6.89 4.57 -4.55
C GLU A 24 -6.61 3.45 -5.56
N ALA A 25 -5.36 3.03 -5.69
CA ALA A 25 -4.99 1.89 -6.53
C ALA A 25 -5.74 0.63 -6.09
N TRP A 26 -5.87 0.42 -4.78
CA TRP A 26 -6.63 -0.70 -4.24
C TRP A 26 -8.12 -0.62 -4.56
N TYR A 27 -8.74 0.54 -4.40
CA TYR A 27 -10.14 0.78 -4.79
C TYR A 27 -10.37 0.57 -6.29
N PHE A 28 -9.41 1.00 -7.12
CA PHE A 28 -9.49 0.88 -8.58
C PHE A 28 -9.40 -0.56 -9.08
N LEU A 29 -8.75 -1.47 -8.34
CA LEU A 29 -8.71 -2.89 -8.70
C LEU A 29 -10.08 -3.58 -8.62
N GLN A 30 -11.14 -2.86 -8.25
CA GLN A 30 -12.53 -3.32 -8.25
C GLN A 30 -12.75 -4.63 -7.48
N TYR A 31 -11.92 -4.92 -6.47
CA TYR A 31 -12.24 -6.02 -5.58
C TYR A 31 -13.51 -5.64 -4.83
N PRO A 32 -14.67 -6.27 -5.10
CA PRO A 32 -15.96 -5.77 -4.63
C PRO A 32 -16.10 -5.90 -3.10
N TYR A 33 -15.19 -6.65 -2.48
CA TYR A 33 -15.23 -7.05 -1.08
C TYR A 33 -13.87 -6.81 -0.43
N PHE A 34 -13.57 -5.54 -0.16
CA PHE A 34 -12.44 -5.18 0.69
C PHE A 34 -12.83 -5.34 2.16
N GLU A 35 -12.15 -6.25 2.85
CA GLU A 35 -12.46 -6.60 4.23
C GLU A 35 -11.71 -5.68 5.20
N ALA A 36 -10.38 -5.63 5.06
CA ALA A 36 -9.53 -4.90 5.99
C ALA A 36 -8.19 -4.51 5.36
N SER A 37 -7.61 -3.44 5.89
CA SER A 37 -6.20 -3.13 5.66
C SER A 37 -5.53 -2.54 6.88
N ASN A 38 -4.20 -2.59 6.85
CA ASN A 38 -3.37 -1.91 7.82
C ASN A 38 -2.16 -1.27 7.14
N PHE A 39 -1.80 -0.07 7.60
CA PHE A 39 -0.57 0.61 7.21
C PHE A 39 0.43 0.55 8.36
N GLN A 40 1.62 0.03 8.08
CA GLN A 40 2.75 0.12 8.97
C GLN A 40 3.78 1.07 8.37
N VAL A 41 4.09 2.14 9.09
CA VAL A 41 5.05 3.15 8.65
C VAL A 41 6.31 3.03 9.50
N SER A 42 7.46 3.04 8.83
CA SER A 42 8.76 3.16 9.47
C SER A 42 9.62 4.16 8.69
N ARG A 43 10.77 4.52 9.26
CA ARG A 43 11.77 5.39 8.59
C ARG A 43 12.32 4.80 7.28
N LYS A 44 12.27 3.47 7.10
CA LYS A 44 12.87 2.77 5.94
C LYS A 44 11.84 2.33 4.90
N TYR A 45 10.62 2.07 5.34
CA TYR A 45 9.58 1.53 4.48
C TYR A 45 8.18 1.91 4.97
N LEU A 46 7.25 1.91 4.03
CA LEU A 46 5.81 1.85 4.28
C LEU A 46 5.30 0.50 3.79
N ILE A 47 4.60 -0.22 4.66
CA ILE A 47 3.96 -1.48 4.32
C ILE A 47 2.45 -1.28 4.37
N PHE A 48 1.79 -1.59 3.27
CA PHE A 48 0.34 -1.72 3.18
C PHE A 48 -0.02 -3.20 3.13
N ARG A 49 -0.78 -3.68 4.12
CA ARG A 49 -1.32 -5.04 4.15
C ARG A 49 -2.82 -4.97 3.91
N PHE A 50 -3.34 -5.87 3.09
CA PHE A 50 -4.76 -5.93 2.81
C PHE A 50 -5.25 -7.38 2.79
N VAL A 51 -6.54 -7.53 3.07
CA VAL A 51 -7.31 -8.74 2.86
C VAL A 51 -8.53 -8.36 2.02
N THR A 52 -8.77 -9.14 0.97
CA THR A 52 -9.94 -8.97 0.13
C THR A 52 -10.52 -10.31 -0.21
N LEU A 53 -11.80 -10.28 -0.54
CA LEU A 53 -12.58 -11.43 -0.89
C LEU A 53 -12.92 -11.36 -2.38
N ILE A 54 -12.74 -12.49 -3.07
CA ILE A 54 -13.05 -12.61 -4.50
C ILE A 54 -14.22 -13.60 -4.65
N GLY A 55 -15.30 -13.10 -5.27
CA GLY A 55 -16.55 -13.83 -5.55
C GLY A 55 -17.31 -14.19 -4.28
N GLU A 56 -18.41 -13.49 -3.97
CA GLU A 56 -19.44 -13.80 -2.93
C GLU A 56 -19.04 -14.82 -1.83
N ASN A 57 -17.94 -14.60 -1.12
CA ASN A 57 -17.40 -15.42 -0.03
C ASN A 57 -16.59 -16.70 -0.39
N GLN A 58 -16.08 -16.83 -1.62
CA GLN A 58 -15.41 -18.05 -2.07
C GLN A 58 -13.91 -18.11 -1.73
N PHE A 59 -13.18 -17.00 -1.88
CA PHE A 59 -11.73 -16.99 -1.65
C PHE A 59 -11.22 -15.70 -1.01
N TYR A 60 -10.31 -15.84 -0.04
CA TYR A 60 -9.56 -14.74 0.54
C TYR A 60 -8.22 -14.56 -0.17
N VAL A 61 -7.99 -13.34 -0.65
CA VAL A 61 -6.70 -12.89 -1.14
C VAL A 61 -6.08 -11.95 -0.12
N THR A 62 -4.90 -12.33 0.33
CA THR A 62 -4.04 -11.47 1.14
C THR A 62 -2.90 -10.92 0.31
N GLY A 63 -2.54 -9.66 0.58
CA GLY A 63 -1.40 -9.05 -0.07
C GLY A 63 -0.66 -8.07 0.81
N LYS A 64 0.60 -7.85 0.44
CA LYS A 64 1.54 -6.94 1.08
C LYS A 64 2.19 -6.11 -0.01
N VAL A 65 2.08 -4.79 0.12
CA VAL A 65 2.79 -3.83 -0.72
C VAL A 65 3.82 -3.12 0.15
N THR A 66 5.08 -3.18 -0.25
CA THR A 66 6.18 -2.50 0.44
C THR A 66 6.71 -1.37 -0.44
N VAL A 67 6.62 -0.14 0.05
CA VAL A 67 7.22 1.04 -0.57
C VAL A 67 8.49 1.40 0.17
N SER A 68 9.59 1.58 -0.56
CA SER A 68 10.90 1.89 0.00
C SER A 68 11.77 2.68 -1.00
N GLY A 69 13.01 2.99 -0.62
CA GLY A 69 13.99 3.68 -1.47
C GLY A 69 14.30 5.09 -0.99
N ILE A 70 15.31 5.72 -1.59
CA ILE A 70 15.90 6.99 -1.13
C ILE A 70 14.84 8.10 -1.01
N VAL A 71 13.97 8.25 -2.01
CA VAL A 71 12.90 9.25 -2.00
C VAL A 71 11.96 9.02 -0.82
N TYR A 72 11.52 7.78 -0.59
CA TYR A 72 10.69 7.44 0.56
C TYR A 72 11.39 7.76 1.89
N GLU A 73 12.66 7.36 2.02
CA GLU A 73 13.43 7.60 3.25
C GLU A 73 13.64 9.09 3.53
N GLN A 74 13.81 9.91 2.49
CA GLN A 74 13.87 11.37 2.63
C GLN A 74 12.53 11.92 3.12
N LEU A 75 11.42 11.52 2.50
CA LEU A 75 10.08 11.93 2.93
C LEU A 75 9.78 11.50 4.37
N ALA A 76 10.21 10.30 4.77
CA ALA A 76 9.98 9.77 6.12
C ALA A 76 10.88 10.38 7.20
N LYS A 77 11.98 11.03 6.84
CA LYS A 77 12.81 11.81 7.78
C LYS A 77 12.25 13.21 8.03
N SER A 78 11.46 13.72 7.10
CA SER A 78 10.91 15.08 7.12
C SER A 78 9.51 15.17 7.73
N ALA A 79 8.92 14.04 8.16
CA ALA A 79 7.58 13.93 8.75
C ALA A 79 7.66 13.56 10.23
#